data_AF-A0A9W9YVX4-F1
#
_entry.id   AF-A0A9W9YVX4-F1
#
_cell.length_a   1.000
_cell.length_b   1.000
_cell.length_c   1.000
_cell.angle_alpha   90.00
_cell.angle_beta   90.00
_cell.angle_gamma   90.00
#
_symmetry.space_group_name_H-M   'P 1'
#
loop_
_entity.id
_entity.type
_entity.pdbx_description
1 polymer ?
#
loop_
_entity_poly.entity_id
_entity_poly.type
_entity_poly.pdbx_seq_one_letter_code
_entity_poly.pdbx_strand_id
1 'polypeptide(L)'
;MVQDAYCKVDPDGTGPLGAFNVLCNMTASDAAKTVINHDKERKKHQVTLDATERASHYFQRISYVTNIASIRALIQRSANCRQFISYECYNSKLLNSPIGPENVQWFSSTAVPQNYWGGAPVGSGKCACGVTKTCVDPSKYCNCDADSNDRWREDFGYLTDKSSLPVNMLQFSSDAQDSFFTLGPLECFGSSGQTSGPVRNANFISSACRLVNPPPTVDAAATQSKRCLHRHSEAT
;
A
#
# COMPACT_ATOMS: atom_id res chain seq x y z
N MET A 1 -30.29 -5.82 -1.90
CA MET A 1 -29.20 -4.97 -2.39
C MET A 1 -27.89 -5.68 -2.07
N VAL A 2 -26.88 -5.57 -2.94
CA VAL A 2 -25.51 -5.98 -2.58
C VAL A 2 -24.94 -4.87 -1.70
N GLN A 3 -24.25 -5.24 -0.63
CA GLN A 3 -23.69 -4.29 0.35
C GLN A 3 -22.31 -4.78 0.79
N ASP A 4 -21.42 -3.82 1.03
CA ASP A 4 -20.11 -4.09 1.61
C ASP A 4 -20.27 -4.60 3.05
N ALA A 5 -19.40 -5.52 3.45
CA ALA A 5 -19.49 -6.15 4.77
C ALA A 5 -18.10 -6.48 5.32
N TYR A 6 -17.94 -6.37 6.64
CA TYR A 6 -16.74 -6.89 7.30
C TYR A 6 -16.86 -8.40 7.46
N CYS A 7 -15.79 -9.12 7.15
CA CYS A 7 -15.72 -10.59 7.22
C CYS A 7 -14.45 -11.03 7.94
N LYS A 8 -14.50 -12.18 8.63
CA LYS A 8 -13.30 -12.93 9.02
C LYS A 8 -12.89 -13.88 7.91
N VAL A 9 -11.69 -13.71 7.37
CA VAL A 9 -11.07 -14.61 6.38
C VAL A 9 -9.96 -15.43 7.00
N ASP A 10 -9.83 -16.67 6.52
CA ASP A 10 -8.82 -17.64 6.95
C ASP A 10 -8.17 -18.30 5.71
N PRO A 11 -7.04 -17.77 5.19
CA PRO A 11 -6.47 -18.21 3.91
C PRO A 11 -5.72 -19.55 3.94
N ASP A 12 -5.26 -20.00 5.10
CA ASP A 12 -4.57 -21.28 5.34
C ASP A 12 -5.41 -22.29 6.13
N GLY A 13 -6.50 -21.87 6.77
CA GLY A 13 -7.61 -22.71 7.22
C GLY A 13 -7.36 -23.43 8.53
N THR A 14 -6.60 -24.54 8.48
CA THR A 14 -6.11 -25.23 9.69
C THR A 14 -4.61 -25.01 9.89
N GLY A 15 -4.06 -23.99 9.22
CA GLY A 15 -2.68 -23.57 9.37
C GLY A 15 -2.43 -22.76 10.64
N PRO A 16 -1.20 -22.25 10.83
CA PRO A 16 -0.83 -21.51 12.03
C PRO A 16 -1.31 -20.03 12.02
N LEU A 17 -1.77 -19.50 10.88
CA LEU A 17 -2.27 -18.13 10.83
C LEU A 17 -3.75 -18.13 11.20
N GLY A 18 -4.13 -17.36 12.21
CA GLY A 18 -5.53 -17.26 12.62
C GLY A 18 -6.37 -16.38 11.68
N ALA A 19 -7.67 -16.68 11.60
CA ALA A 19 -8.63 -15.87 10.87
C ALA A 19 -8.62 -14.38 11.29
N PHE A 20 -8.62 -13.48 10.31
CA PHE A 20 -8.50 -12.02 10.53
C PHE A 20 -9.62 -11.24 9.83
N ASN A 21 -9.91 -10.04 10.34
CA ASN A 21 -10.96 -9.18 9.79
C ASN A 21 -10.50 -8.48 8.50
N VAL A 22 -11.38 -8.40 7.52
CA VAL A 22 -11.24 -7.67 6.25
C VAL A 22 -12.53 -6.96 5.90
N LEU A 23 -12.46 -5.94 5.06
CA LEU A 23 -13.63 -5.37 4.40
C LEU A 23 -13.84 -6.10 3.06
N CYS A 24 -14.97 -6.78 2.90
CA CYS A 24 -15.42 -7.27 1.61
C CYS A 24 -16.20 -6.15 0.93
N ASN A 25 -15.55 -5.47 -0.01
CA ASN A 25 -16.22 -4.53 -0.91
C ASN A 25 -16.94 -5.35 -1.99
N MET A 26 -18.26 -5.43 -1.87
CA MET A 26 -19.14 -6.18 -2.76
C MET A 26 -19.86 -5.26 -3.75
N THR A 27 -19.85 -3.95 -3.51
CA THR A 27 -20.46 -2.92 -4.36
C THR A 27 -19.56 -2.42 -5.49
N ALA A 28 -18.27 -2.79 -5.48
CA ALA A 28 -17.31 -2.53 -6.55
C ALA A 28 -17.81 -3.03 -7.92
N SER A 29 -17.69 -2.17 -8.93
CA SER A 29 -18.27 -2.37 -10.26
C SER A 29 -17.52 -3.37 -11.16
N ASP A 30 -16.28 -3.72 -10.81
CA ASP A 30 -15.41 -4.62 -11.56
C ASP A 30 -15.40 -6.05 -10.97
N ALA A 31 -15.20 -6.18 -9.66
CA ALA A 31 -15.26 -7.46 -8.94
C ALA A 31 -15.42 -7.23 -7.43
N ALA A 32 -16.02 -8.21 -6.74
CA ALA A 32 -15.96 -8.27 -5.28
C ALA A 32 -14.50 -8.37 -4.81
N LYS A 33 -14.13 -7.50 -3.85
CA LYS A 33 -12.75 -7.32 -3.36
C LYS A 33 -12.64 -7.55 -1.88
N THR A 34 -11.61 -8.27 -1.48
CA THR A 34 -11.10 -8.26 -0.11
C THR A 34 -10.15 -7.07 0.03
N VAL A 35 -10.50 -6.14 0.90
CA VAL A 35 -9.76 -4.92 1.19
C VAL A 35 -9.10 -5.04 2.56
N ILE A 36 -7.79 -4.82 2.62
CA ILE A 36 -6.99 -4.81 3.86
C ILE A 36 -6.43 -3.41 4.06
N ASN A 37 -6.80 -2.79 5.18
CA ASN A 37 -6.42 -1.42 5.50
C ASN A 37 -5.09 -1.30 6.26
N HIS A 38 -4.51 -0.10 6.24
CA HIS A 38 -3.31 0.31 7.00
C HIS A 38 -3.41 1.72 7.60
N ASP A 39 -2.41 2.07 8.39
CA ASP A 39 -2.29 3.31 9.18
C ASP A 39 -2.05 4.60 8.39
N LYS A 40 -1.80 4.55 7.07
CA LYS A 40 -1.37 5.69 6.25
C LYS A 40 -2.22 5.93 4.99
N GLU A 41 -3.51 5.65 5.06
CA GLU A 41 -4.49 5.82 3.96
C GLU A 41 -4.98 7.26 3.73
N ARG A 42 -4.22 8.27 4.16
CA ARG A 42 -4.57 9.68 3.90
C ARG A 42 -4.35 10.00 2.42
N LYS A 43 -5.30 10.72 1.81
CA LYS A 43 -5.27 11.14 0.39
C LYS A 43 -4.11 12.07 -0.02
N LYS A 44 -3.39 12.63 0.96
CA LYS A 44 -2.14 13.39 0.83
C LYS A 44 -1.41 13.31 2.17
N HIS A 45 -0.66 12.24 2.40
CA HIS A 45 0.16 12.11 3.61
C HIS A 45 1.49 12.83 3.37
N GLN A 46 1.80 13.86 4.17
CA GLN A 46 3.07 14.60 4.02
C GLN A 46 4.24 13.67 4.34
N VAL A 47 5.30 13.69 3.51
CA VAL A 47 6.44 12.77 3.63
C VAL A 47 7.10 12.78 5.01
N THR A 48 7.14 13.93 5.67
CA THR A 48 7.74 14.12 7.01
C THR A 48 6.82 13.72 8.17
N LEU A 49 5.50 13.63 7.95
CA LEU A 49 4.51 13.42 9.01
C LEU A 49 4.55 11.98 9.52
N ASP A 50 4.84 11.80 10.81
CA ASP A 50 5.01 10.49 11.46
C ASP A 50 6.14 9.64 10.81
N ALA A 51 7.12 10.29 10.20
CA ALA A 51 8.30 9.65 9.60
C ALA A 51 9.38 9.34 10.65
N THR A 52 10.17 8.29 10.41
CA THR A 52 11.49 8.17 11.03
C THR A 52 12.52 8.83 10.12
N GLU A 53 13.21 9.87 10.58
CA GLU A 53 14.32 10.49 9.85
C GLU A 53 15.65 9.79 10.19
N ARG A 54 16.41 9.37 9.18
CA ARG A 54 17.74 8.78 9.36
C ARG A 54 18.59 8.93 8.11
N ALA A 55 19.85 9.34 8.25
CA ALA A 55 20.83 9.40 7.16
C ALA A 55 20.31 10.13 5.90
N SER A 56 19.75 11.33 6.09
CA SER A 56 19.15 12.17 5.03
C SER A 56 17.98 11.52 4.27
N HIS A 57 17.24 10.63 4.93
CA HIS A 57 16.03 10.01 4.39
C HIS A 57 14.88 10.00 5.42
N TYR A 58 13.66 10.13 4.92
CA TYR A 58 12.41 9.93 5.65
C TYR A 58 11.87 8.52 5.38
N PHE A 59 11.62 7.75 6.45
CA PHE A 59 11.08 6.40 6.39
C PHE A 59 9.66 6.35 6.91
N GLN A 60 8.75 5.89 6.06
CA GLN A 60 7.32 5.71 6.34
C GLN A 60 7.02 4.21 6.37
N ARG A 61 7.06 3.61 7.57
CA ARG A 61 6.68 2.20 7.78
C ARG A 61 5.16 2.07 7.68
N ILE A 62 4.67 1.04 6.98
CA ILE A 62 3.24 0.78 6.82
C ILE A 62 2.79 -0.29 7.82
N SER A 63 1.76 0.00 8.60
CA SER A 63 1.19 -0.88 9.63
C SER A 63 -0.22 -1.30 9.22
N TYR A 64 -0.37 -2.55 8.77
CA TYR A 64 -1.66 -3.11 8.37
C TYR A 64 -2.48 -3.60 9.58
N VAL A 65 -3.80 -3.69 9.41
CA VAL A 65 -4.74 -4.25 10.42
C VAL A 65 -4.53 -5.73 10.75
N THR A 66 -3.61 -6.41 10.05
CA THR A 66 -3.20 -7.79 10.30
C THR A 66 -1.73 -7.98 9.92
N ASN A 67 -1.14 -9.12 10.30
CA ASN A 67 0.28 -9.41 10.06
C ASN A 67 0.57 -9.73 8.58
N ILE A 68 1.80 -9.43 8.14
CA ILE A 68 2.23 -9.62 6.74
C ILE A 68 2.14 -11.09 6.26
N ALA A 69 2.28 -12.09 7.13
CA ALA A 69 2.16 -13.49 6.73
C ALA A 69 0.71 -13.86 6.35
N SER A 70 -0.27 -13.44 7.17
CA SER A 70 -1.70 -13.55 6.85
C SER A 70 -2.07 -12.83 5.55
N ILE A 71 -1.50 -11.65 5.29
CA ILE A 71 -1.71 -10.93 4.02
C ILE A 71 -1.12 -11.71 2.84
N ARG A 72 0.12 -12.21 2.96
CA ARG A 72 0.77 -12.99 1.90
C ARG A 72 0.02 -14.29 1.59
N ALA A 73 -0.55 -14.96 2.59
CA ALA A 73 -1.41 -16.13 2.39
C ALA A 73 -2.69 -15.77 1.61
N LEU A 74 -3.34 -14.64 1.92
CA LEU A 74 -4.48 -14.15 1.12
C LEU A 74 -4.07 -13.83 -0.32
N ILE A 75 -2.94 -13.15 -0.53
CA ILE A 75 -2.42 -12.82 -1.86
C ILE A 75 -2.20 -14.10 -2.69
N GLN A 76 -1.64 -15.15 -2.09
CA GLN A 76 -1.43 -16.45 -2.74
C GLN A 76 -2.75 -17.10 -3.17
N ARG A 77 -3.80 -17.03 -2.32
CA ARG A 77 -5.16 -17.57 -2.59
C ARG A 77 -6.00 -16.74 -3.57
N SER A 78 -5.64 -15.48 -3.76
CA SER A 78 -6.36 -14.56 -4.66
C SER A 78 -5.93 -14.77 -6.11
N ALA A 79 -6.78 -14.45 -7.09
CA ALA A 79 -6.35 -14.44 -8.49
C ALA A 79 -5.43 -13.24 -8.73
N ASN A 80 -5.94 -12.04 -8.44
CA ASN A 80 -5.26 -10.76 -8.58
C ASN A 80 -5.19 -10.04 -7.23
N CYS A 81 -4.16 -9.23 -7.05
CA CYS A 81 -4.12 -8.19 -6.02
C CYS A 81 -3.49 -6.93 -6.60
N ARG A 82 -3.89 -5.77 -6.07
CA ARG A 82 -3.35 -4.47 -6.45
C ARG A 82 -3.32 -3.52 -5.25
N GLN A 83 -2.41 -2.56 -5.26
CA GLN A 83 -2.36 -1.47 -4.28
C GLN A 83 -2.08 -0.15 -5.01
N PHE A 84 -2.86 0.88 -4.73
CA PHE A 84 -2.65 2.20 -5.34
C PHE A 84 -1.50 2.92 -4.66
N ILE A 85 -0.64 3.57 -5.44
CA ILE A 85 0.44 4.43 -4.96
C ILE A 85 0.50 5.72 -5.78
N SER A 86 0.70 6.86 -5.12
CA SER A 86 1.01 8.15 -5.73
C SER A 86 2.11 8.88 -4.96
N TYR A 87 2.92 9.66 -5.67
CA TYR A 87 3.84 10.65 -5.12
C TYR A 87 3.57 12.00 -5.80
N GLU A 88 3.18 12.99 -5.00
CA GLU A 88 3.07 14.38 -5.39
C GLU A 88 4.32 15.12 -4.91
N CYS A 89 5.17 15.51 -5.85
CA CYS A 89 6.49 16.04 -5.55
C CYS A 89 6.58 17.55 -5.77
N TYR A 90 7.35 18.20 -4.92
CA TYR A 90 7.74 19.60 -5.05
C TYR A 90 9.24 19.71 -4.79
N ASN A 91 10.00 20.18 -5.80
CA ASN A 91 11.47 20.28 -5.77
C ASN A 91 12.23 18.99 -5.31
N SER A 92 11.61 17.82 -5.49
CA SER A 92 12.17 16.51 -5.19
C SER A 92 11.91 15.53 -6.35
N LYS A 93 12.89 14.67 -6.63
CA LYS A 93 12.79 13.63 -7.68
C LYS A 93 12.17 12.34 -7.14
N LEU A 94 11.75 11.45 -8.04
CA LEU A 94 11.25 10.12 -7.67
C LEU A 94 12.32 9.05 -7.96
N LEU A 95 12.44 8.61 -9.21
CA LEU A 95 13.43 7.58 -9.61
C LEU A 95 14.76 8.20 -10.06
N ASN A 96 14.83 9.54 -10.15
CA ASN A 96 15.99 10.29 -10.66
C ASN A 96 16.40 9.79 -12.07
N SER A 97 15.42 9.44 -12.89
CA SER A 97 15.63 8.90 -14.23
C SER A 97 16.24 9.92 -15.20
N PRO A 98 16.96 9.47 -16.25
CA PRO A 98 17.27 8.08 -16.59
C PRO A 98 18.53 7.52 -15.90
N ILE A 99 19.24 8.31 -15.09
CA ILE A 99 20.50 7.92 -14.41
C ILE A 99 20.34 8.19 -12.91
N GLY A 100 20.07 7.13 -12.14
CA GLY A 100 19.83 7.17 -10.70
C GLY A 100 21.06 7.52 -9.83
N PRO A 101 21.05 7.19 -8.53
CA PRO A 101 20.12 6.30 -7.80
C PRO A 101 18.74 6.93 -7.59
N GLU A 102 17.75 6.11 -7.21
CA GLU A 102 16.38 6.57 -6.90
C GLU A 102 16.34 7.40 -5.61
N ASN A 103 15.64 8.54 -5.63
CA ASN A 103 15.40 9.38 -4.44
C ASN A 103 14.23 8.83 -3.60
N VAL A 104 13.30 8.11 -4.23
CA VAL A 104 12.12 7.54 -3.59
C VAL A 104 11.99 6.07 -3.96
N GLN A 105 11.83 5.22 -2.95
CA GLN A 105 11.68 3.78 -3.12
C GLN A 105 10.53 3.26 -2.25
N TRP A 106 9.73 2.35 -2.80
CA TRP A 106 8.81 1.53 -2.02
C TRP A 106 9.40 0.14 -1.81
N PHE A 107 9.08 -0.46 -0.67
CA PHE A 107 9.62 -1.74 -0.25
C PHE A 107 8.52 -2.80 -0.31
N SER A 108 8.84 -3.93 -0.92
CA SER A 108 7.98 -5.12 -0.98
C SER A 108 7.66 -5.69 0.40
N SER A 109 6.74 -6.65 0.46
CA SER A 109 6.36 -7.35 1.71
C SER A 109 7.49 -8.14 2.39
N THR A 110 8.61 -8.36 1.70
CA THR A 110 9.86 -8.93 2.25
C THR A 110 10.96 -7.87 2.45
N ALA A 111 10.60 -6.59 2.51
CA ALA A 111 11.52 -5.45 2.66
C ALA A 111 12.63 -5.37 1.58
N VAL A 112 12.37 -5.87 0.37
CA VAL A 112 13.24 -5.65 -0.80
C VAL A 112 12.80 -4.36 -1.50
N PRO A 113 13.67 -3.35 -1.69
CA PRO A 113 13.34 -2.11 -2.38
C PRO A 113 12.97 -2.36 -3.84
N GLN A 114 12.11 -1.51 -4.39
CA GLN A 114 11.59 -1.63 -5.75
C GLN A 114 11.91 -0.36 -6.55
N ASN A 115 12.31 -0.54 -7.81
CA ASN A 115 12.83 0.50 -8.70
C ASN A 115 11.81 0.96 -9.77
N TYR A 116 10.52 0.75 -9.54
CA TYR A 116 9.45 1.10 -10.46
C TYR A 116 8.25 1.65 -9.69
N TRP A 117 7.43 2.47 -10.36
CA TRP A 117 6.28 3.11 -9.72
C TRP A 117 4.94 2.53 -10.17
N GLY A 118 3.85 3.04 -9.59
CA GLY A 118 2.48 2.68 -9.96
C GLY A 118 2.24 2.71 -11.47
N GLY A 119 1.59 1.67 -12.00
CA GLY A 119 1.28 1.54 -13.42
C GLY A 119 2.47 1.16 -14.33
N ALA A 120 3.69 1.01 -13.81
CA ALA A 120 4.83 0.52 -14.58
C ALA A 120 5.09 -0.99 -14.36
N PRO A 121 5.73 -1.70 -15.31
CA PRO A 121 6.17 -3.08 -15.10
C PRO A 121 7.26 -3.22 -14.02
N VAL A 122 7.29 -4.38 -13.37
CA VAL A 122 8.33 -4.76 -12.39
C VAL A 122 9.72 -4.62 -13.01
N GLY A 123 10.67 -4.07 -12.26
CA GLY A 123 12.06 -3.95 -12.68
C GLY A 123 12.34 -2.89 -13.75
N SER A 124 11.32 -2.16 -14.21
CA SER A 124 11.43 -1.30 -15.41
C SER A 124 12.29 -0.04 -15.24
N GLY A 125 12.49 0.45 -14.02
CA GLY A 125 13.16 1.74 -13.79
C GLY A 125 12.28 2.95 -14.13
N LYS A 126 10.94 2.80 -14.15
CA LYS A 126 10.00 3.81 -14.71
C LYS A 126 8.73 4.02 -13.89
N CYS A 127 8.07 5.13 -14.17
CA CYS A 127 6.66 5.39 -13.90
C CYS A 127 5.78 5.07 -15.12
N ALA A 128 4.46 5.05 -14.94
CA ALA A 128 3.50 4.83 -16.03
C ALA A 128 3.77 5.74 -17.25
N CYS A 129 4.04 7.03 -17.03
CA CYS A 129 4.31 7.97 -18.13
C CYS A 129 5.59 7.63 -18.92
N GLY A 130 6.60 7.03 -18.28
CA GLY A 130 7.86 6.65 -18.92
C GLY A 130 7.77 5.36 -19.72
N VAL A 131 6.74 4.54 -19.44
CA VAL A 131 6.36 3.36 -20.22
C VAL A 131 5.61 3.80 -21.48
N THR A 132 4.64 4.71 -21.34
CA THR A 132 3.83 5.24 -22.45
C THR A 132 4.52 6.34 -23.28
N LYS A 133 5.67 6.86 -22.82
CA LYS A 133 6.37 8.04 -23.37
C LYS A 133 5.50 9.31 -23.34
N THR A 134 4.70 9.47 -22.29
CA THR A 134 3.81 10.62 -22.08
C THR A 134 4.19 11.43 -20.83
N CYS A 135 5.43 11.31 -20.33
CA CYS A 135 5.92 12.20 -19.28
C CYS A 135 6.04 13.63 -19.82
N VAL A 136 5.90 14.62 -18.93
CA VAL A 136 6.00 16.03 -19.30
C VAL A 136 7.36 16.44 -19.88
N ASP A 137 8.43 15.78 -19.43
CA ASP A 137 9.73 15.78 -20.10
C ASP A 137 9.94 14.38 -20.74
N PRO A 138 9.90 14.27 -22.08
CA PRO A 138 10.09 13.00 -22.78
C PRO A 138 11.49 12.37 -22.61
N SER A 139 12.46 13.09 -22.04
CA SER A 139 13.78 12.55 -21.70
C SER A 139 13.81 11.79 -20.36
N LYS A 140 12.73 11.88 -19.57
CA LYS A 140 12.58 11.27 -18.24
C LYS A 140 11.64 10.08 -18.27
N TYR A 141 11.70 9.25 -17.23
CA TYR A 141 10.82 8.09 -17.06
C TYR A 141 9.71 8.31 -16.02
N CYS A 142 9.69 9.47 -15.36
CA CYS A 142 8.69 9.92 -14.39
C CYS A 142 8.47 11.44 -14.54
N ASN A 143 7.26 11.93 -14.26
CA ASN A 143 6.97 13.36 -14.24
C ASN A 143 7.74 14.11 -13.14
N CYS A 144 7.93 13.46 -11.99
CA CYS A 144 8.71 13.99 -10.87
C CYS A 144 10.22 14.07 -11.13
N ASP A 145 10.74 13.42 -12.18
CA ASP A 145 12.16 13.49 -12.55
C ASP A 145 12.48 14.61 -13.56
N ALA A 146 11.44 15.33 -14.03
CA ALA A 146 11.56 16.53 -14.85
C ALA A 146 12.00 17.73 -14.00
N ASP A 147 12.60 18.75 -14.63
CA ASP A 147 13.03 19.97 -13.91
C ASP A 147 11.85 20.65 -13.21
N SER A 148 11.96 20.77 -11.89
CA SER A 148 10.84 21.15 -11.02
C SER A 148 10.33 22.57 -11.31
N ASN A 149 11.24 23.55 -11.43
CA ASN A 149 10.91 24.97 -11.69
C ASN A 149 9.79 25.49 -10.75
N ASP A 150 9.82 25.10 -9.47
CA ASP A 150 8.80 25.40 -8.46
C ASP A 150 7.36 24.95 -8.85
N ARG A 151 7.25 23.83 -9.56
CA ARG A 151 5.98 23.21 -9.96
C ARG A 151 5.77 21.86 -9.31
N TRP A 152 4.56 21.67 -8.80
CA TRP A 152 4.05 20.37 -8.41
C TRP A 152 3.96 19.42 -9.60
N ARG A 153 4.43 18.18 -9.42
CA ARG A 153 4.24 17.06 -10.35
C ARG A 153 3.70 15.85 -9.59
N GLU A 154 3.14 14.90 -10.33
CA GLU A 154 2.63 13.66 -9.77
C GLU A 154 2.98 12.47 -10.69
N ASP A 155 3.37 11.36 -10.06
CA ASP A 155 3.38 10.04 -10.68
C ASP A 155 2.56 9.08 -9.81
N PHE A 156 1.64 8.34 -10.42
CA PHE A 156 0.70 7.47 -9.71
C PHE A 156 0.34 6.22 -10.52
N GLY A 157 -0.23 5.23 -9.82
CA GLY A 157 -0.90 4.11 -10.45
C GLY A 157 -1.08 2.93 -9.49
N TYR A 158 -1.53 1.80 -10.03
CA TYR A 158 -1.58 0.55 -9.27
C TYR A 158 -0.28 -0.22 -9.39
N LEU A 159 0.25 -0.67 -8.25
CA LEU A 159 1.17 -1.79 -8.15
C LEU A 159 0.34 -3.08 -8.25
N THR A 160 0.68 -3.99 -9.17
CA THR A 160 -0.10 -5.21 -9.44
C THR A 160 0.70 -6.50 -9.33
N ASP A 161 2.01 -6.43 -9.08
CA ASP A 161 2.80 -7.63 -8.81
C ASP A 161 2.52 -8.19 -7.41
N LYS A 162 1.80 -9.30 -7.40
CA LYS A 162 1.48 -10.08 -6.21
C LYS A 162 2.72 -10.58 -5.46
N SER A 163 3.85 -10.79 -6.13
CA SER A 163 5.05 -11.32 -5.47
C SER A 163 5.71 -10.29 -4.54
N SER A 164 5.61 -9.00 -4.92
CA SER A 164 6.13 -7.86 -4.16
C SER A 164 5.14 -7.28 -3.15
N LEU A 165 3.83 -7.36 -3.40
CA LEU A 165 2.79 -6.77 -2.54
C LEU A 165 2.66 -7.45 -1.14
N PRO A 166 2.07 -6.75 -0.14
CA PRO A 166 1.79 -5.30 -0.12
C PRO A 166 3.04 -4.44 0.08
N VAL A 167 2.91 -3.12 -0.06
CA VAL A 167 3.96 -2.15 0.31
C VAL A 167 4.21 -2.21 1.83
N ASN A 168 5.45 -2.50 2.24
CA ASN A 168 5.86 -2.58 3.65
C ASN A 168 6.36 -1.23 4.21
N MET A 169 7.02 -0.44 3.37
CA MET A 169 7.67 0.81 3.74
C MET A 169 7.85 1.69 2.51
N LEU A 170 7.84 3.01 2.71
CA LEU A 170 8.30 4.01 1.74
C LEU A 170 9.54 4.71 2.31
N GLN A 171 10.52 4.97 1.46
CA GLN A 171 11.71 5.76 1.74
C GLN A 171 11.74 6.94 0.78
N PHE A 172 12.02 8.13 1.31
CA PHE A 172 12.18 9.36 0.54
C PHE A 172 13.50 10.03 0.93
N SER A 173 14.25 10.58 -0.01
CA SER A 173 15.38 11.47 0.27
C SER A 173 14.92 12.76 0.96
N SER A 174 15.83 13.46 1.64
CA SER A 174 15.52 14.68 2.40
C SER A 174 15.01 15.85 1.56
N ASP A 175 15.19 15.83 0.24
CA ASP A 175 14.61 16.82 -0.68
C ASP A 175 13.06 16.77 -0.70
N ALA A 176 12.47 15.62 -0.34
CA ALA A 176 11.03 15.37 -0.33
C ALA A 176 10.27 16.00 0.86
N GLN A 177 10.88 16.91 1.63
CA GLN A 177 10.32 17.47 2.86
C GLN A 177 8.91 18.09 2.70
N ASP A 178 8.67 18.73 1.55
CA ASP A 178 7.42 19.40 1.21
C ASP A 178 6.46 18.50 0.42
N SER A 179 6.93 17.35 -0.06
CA SER A 179 6.17 16.42 -0.90
C SER A 179 5.10 15.64 -0.11
N PHE A 180 4.13 15.08 -0.85
CA PHE A 180 3.09 14.21 -0.32
C PHE A 180 3.12 12.84 -1.02
N PHE A 181 2.67 11.81 -0.33
CA PHE A 181 2.37 10.51 -0.93
C PHE A 181 0.94 10.08 -0.62
N THR A 182 0.41 9.17 -1.44
CA THR A 182 -0.81 8.43 -1.15
C THR A 182 -0.54 6.94 -1.31
N LEU A 183 -0.89 6.16 -0.30
CA LEU A 183 -0.89 4.71 -0.38
C LEU A 183 -2.32 4.20 -0.09
N GLY A 184 -2.93 3.55 -1.07
CA GLY A 184 -4.25 2.94 -0.91
C GLY A 184 -4.20 1.64 -0.08
N PRO A 185 -5.36 1.11 0.34
CA PRO A 185 -5.44 -0.23 0.91
C PRO A 185 -5.00 -1.28 -0.12
N LEU A 186 -4.65 -2.48 0.36
CA LEU A 186 -4.45 -3.63 -0.52
C LEU A 186 -5.83 -4.17 -0.95
N GLU A 187 -6.06 -4.25 -2.26
CA GLU A 187 -7.26 -4.85 -2.85
C GLU A 187 -6.91 -6.20 -3.49
N CYS A 188 -7.52 -7.30 -3.03
CA CYS A 188 -7.37 -8.64 -3.61
C CYS A 188 -8.72 -9.18 -4.12
N PHE A 189 -8.72 -9.86 -5.27
CA PHE A 189 -9.96 -10.33 -5.93
C PHE A 189 -9.76 -11.56 -6.82
N GLY A 190 -10.84 -12.32 -7.01
CA GLY A 190 -10.83 -13.65 -7.64
C GLY A 190 -10.08 -14.70 -6.80
N SER A 191 -10.12 -15.97 -7.21
CA SER A 191 -9.41 -17.07 -6.51
C SER A 191 -8.42 -17.77 -7.44
N SER A 192 -7.24 -18.12 -6.93
CA SER A 192 -6.24 -18.89 -7.66
C SER A 192 -6.58 -20.38 -7.68
N GLY A 193 -6.57 -20.99 -8.87
CA GLY A 193 -6.70 -22.44 -9.04
C GLY A 193 -8.13 -23.00 -9.21
N GLN A 194 -9.17 -22.17 -9.28
CA GLN A 194 -10.50 -22.61 -9.73
C GLN A 194 -10.76 -22.20 -11.18
N THR A 195 -10.83 -23.17 -12.08
CA THR A 195 -11.59 -23.01 -13.33
C THR A 195 -13.04 -22.70 -12.99
N SER A 196 -13.62 -21.70 -13.63
CA SER A 196 -15.01 -21.26 -13.40
C SER A 196 -16.04 -22.30 -13.86
N GLY A 197 -16.20 -23.37 -13.09
CA GLY A 197 -17.43 -24.17 -13.11
C GLY A 197 -18.59 -23.35 -12.52
N PRO A 198 -19.84 -23.65 -12.90
CA PRO A 198 -20.99 -22.96 -12.33
C PRO A 198 -21.01 -23.18 -10.81
N VAL A 199 -21.03 -22.09 -10.04
CA VAL A 199 -20.98 -22.12 -8.57
C VAL A 199 -22.27 -22.76 -8.03
N ARG A 200 -22.26 -24.09 -7.89
CA ARG A 200 -23.41 -24.89 -7.41
C ARG A 200 -23.58 -24.89 -5.89
N ASN A 201 -22.84 -24.06 -5.15
CA ASN A 201 -23.03 -23.88 -3.73
C ASN A 201 -22.66 -22.46 -3.29
N ALA A 202 -23.65 -21.71 -2.78
CA ALA A 202 -23.42 -20.45 -2.06
C ALA A 202 -22.63 -20.64 -0.74
N ASN A 203 -22.43 -21.89 -0.32
CA ASN A 203 -21.80 -22.26 0.94
C ASN A 203 -20.28 -22.02 1.01
N PHE A 204 -19.57 -21.83 -0.11
CA PHE A 204 -18.10 -21.63 -0.04
C PHE A 204 -17.72 -20.32 0.69
N ILE A 205 -18.50 -19.25 0.48
CA ILE A 205 -18.35 -18.01 1.25
C ILE A 205 -18.66 -18.26 2.74
N SER A 206 -19.64 -19.11 3.07
CA SER A 206 -20.01 -19.40 4.47
C SER A 206 -18.91 -20.12 5.27
N SER A 207 -18.05 -20.91 4.60
CA SER A 207 -16.93 -21.62 5.25
C SER A 207 -15.68 -20.75 5.43
N ALA A 208 -15.40 -19.83 4.50
CA ALA A 208 -14.17 -19.03 4.47
C ALA A 208 -14.35 -17.56 4.90
N CYS A 209 -15.60 -17.08 5.03
CA CYS A 209 -15.93 -15.71 5.41
C CYS A 209 -17.08 -15.70 6.43
N ARG A 210 -16.78 -15.36 7.69
CA ARG A 210 -17.82 -15.10 8.71
C ARG A 210 -18.11 -13.60 8.80
N LEU A 211 -19.34 -13.19 8.55
CA LEU A 211 -19.78 -11.80 8.69
C LEU A 211 -19.53 -11.27 10.11
N VAL A 212 -19.04 -10.03 10.21
CA VAL A 212 -18.70 -9.34 11.45
C VAL A 212 -19.72 -8.23 11.69
N ASN A 213 -20.57 -8.42 12.69
CA ASN A 213 -21.60 -7.47 13.12
C ASN A 213 -21.51 -7.27 14.64
N PRO A 214 -21.36 -6.03 15.17
CA PRO A 214 -21.15 -4.78 14.43
C PRO A 214 -19.80 -4.78 13.67
N PRO A 215 -19.60 -3.84 12.72
CA PRO A 215 -18.29 -3.59 12.11
C PRO A 215 -17.17 -3.46 13.16
N PRO A 216 -15.93 -3.91 12.85
CA PRO A 216 -14.79 -3.60 13.69
C PRO A 216 -14.67 -2.08 13.87
N THR A 217 -14.57 -1.63 15.11
CA THR A 217 -14.14 -0.26 15.38
C THR A 217 -12.73 -0.11 14.83
N VAL A 218 -12.55 0.70 13.79
CA VAL A 218 -11.23 1.23 13.46
C VAL A 218 -10.77 1.96 14.71
N ASP A 219 -9.70 1.50 15.34
CA ASP A 219 -9.25 2.07 16.60
C ASP A 219 -8.99 3.57 16.42
N ALA A 220 -9.81 4.38 17.08
CA ALA A 220 -9.65 5.82 17.17
C ALA A 220 -8.49 6.17 18.14
N ALA A 221 -7.35 5.49 17.97
CA ALA A 221 -6.09 5.72 18.68
C ALA A 221 -5.38 6.99 18.16
N ALA A 222 -6.17 8.06 17.97
CA ALA A 222 -5.73 9.38 17.53
C ALA A 222 -6.38 10.51 18.36
N THR A 223 -6.93 10.21 19.55
CA THR A 223 -7.27 11.24 20.55
C THR A 223 -7.14 10.72 21.99
N GLN A 224 -5.91 10.51 22.45
CA GLN A 224 -5.61 10.70 23.88
C GLN A 224 -4.34 11.53 24.05
N SER A 225 -4.51 12.64 24.77
CA SER A 225 -3.48 13.66 24.97
C SER A 225 -2.34 13.14 25.85
N LYS A 226 -1.13 13.63 25.53
CA LYS A 226 0.12 13.58 26.31
C LYS A 226 -0.03 13.13 27.77
N ARG A 227 0.58 11.99 28.11
CA ARG A 227 1.28 11.82 29.39
C ARG A 227 2.66 11.22 29.13
N CYS A 228 3.68 12.08 29.10
CA CYS A 228 5.07 11.64 29.15
C CYS A 228 5.33 10.99 30.52
N LEU A 229 5.59 9.68 30.53
CA LEU A 229 6.23 9.01 31.65
C LEU A 229 7.75 9.09 31.46
N HIS A 230 8.34 10.19 31.95
CA HIS A 230 9.78 10.19 32.26
C HIS A 230 9.99 9.49 33.60
N ARG A 231 11.07 8.70 33.70
CA ARG A 231 11.50 8.03 34.92
C ARG A 231 13.03 8.06 34.98
N HIS A 232 13.58 8.26 36.19
CA HIS A 232 15.02 8.40 36.51
C HIS A 232 15.64 9.72 35.99
N SER A 233 16.52 10.45 36.70
CA SER A 233 17.06 10.40 38.09
C SER A 233 17.68 11.80 38.40
N GLU A 234 18.35 12.19 39.49
CA GLU A 234 18.97 11.54 40.68
C GLU A 234 19.08 12.59 41.85
N ALA A 235 19.52 12.18 43.06
CA ALA A 235 19.96 13.01 44.21
C ALA A 235 18.89 13.89 44.91
N THR A 236 18.91 14.13 46.23
CA THR A 236 19.95 13.92 47.28
C THR A 236 19.31 13.36 48.56
#